data_AF-A0A521YD45-F1
#
_entry.id   AF-A0A521YD45-F1
#
_cell.length_a   1.000
_cell.length_b   1.000
_cell.length_c   1.000
_cell.angle_alpha   90.00
_cell.angle_beta   90.00
_cell.angle_gamma   90.00
#
_symmetry.space_group_name_H-M   'P 1'
#
loop_
_entity.id
_entity.type
_entity.pdbx_description
1 polymer ?
#
loop_
_entity_poly.entity_id
_entity_poly.type
_entity_poly.pdbx_seq_one_letter_code
_entity_poly.pdbx_strand_id
1 'polypeptide(L)'
;MGNLIEILVSLLILSLMLLGFDAMQVTALQKAKAAYYFSVATQQLDVMTERLRALGDGNNNDALQAWNQQNQQVLPQGWGTIQDNVVSIFWGQMTEQQCSKNTVGQSGCLSIKI
;
A
#
# COMPACT_ATOMS: atom_id res chain seq x y z
N MET A 1 14.09 44.43 -32.02
CA MET A 1 15.12 43.41 -32.35
C MET A 1 15.63 42.80 -31.04
N GLY A 2 14.76 42.13 -30.28
CA GLY A 2 15.10 41.41 -29.03
C GLY A 2 14.64 39.96 -29.07
N ASN A 3 14.40 39.42 -30.26
CA ASN A 3 13.38 38.39 -30.42
C ASN A 3 13.85 36.95 -30.13
N LEU A 4 15.15 36.66 -30.14
CA LEU A 4 15.64 35.28 -30.03
C LEU A 4 16.07 34.92 -28.61
N ILE A 5 16.79 35.82 -27.94
CA ILE A 5 17.21 35.63 -26.55
C ILE A 5 16.02 35.63 -25.60
N GLU A 6 15.00 36.45 -25.87
CA GLU A 6 13.77 36.51 -25.07
C GLU A 6 12.99 35.20 -25.14
N ILE A 7 12.81 34.64 -26.35
CA ILE A 7 12.15 33.34 -26.54
C ILE A 7 12.95 32.21 -25.88
N LEU A 8 14.28 32.21 -25.98
CA LEU A 8 15.14 31.22 -25.33
C LEU A 8 15.01 31.29 -23.80
N VAL A 9 14.98 32.49 -23.23
CA VAL A 9 14.79 32.69 -21.79
C VAL A 9 13.40 32.26 -21.35
N SER A 10 12.34 32.58 -22.11
CA SER A 10 10.98 32.11 -21.81
C SER A 10 10.86 30.58 -21.87
N LEU A 11 11.46 29.94 -22.87
CA LEU A 11 11.48 28.48 -23.00
C LEU A 11 12.28 27.83 -21.87
N LEU A 12 13.40 28.43 -21.46
CA LEU A 12 14.19 27.97 -20.33
C LEU A 12 13.35 28.00 -19.04
N ILE A 13 12.71 29.14 -18.74
CA ILE A 13 11.87 29.30 -17.55
C ILE A 13 10.71 28.29 -17.57
N LEU A 14 10.05 28.13 -18.72
CA LEU A 14 8.96 27.15 -18.87
C LEU A 14 9.44 25.72 -18.59
N SER A 15 10.59 25.33 -19.14
CA SER A 15 11.14 23.98 -18.92
C SER A 15 11.47 23.71 -17.45
N LEU A 16 11.99 24.72 -16.72
CA LEU A 16 12.26 24.61 -15.29
C LEU A 16 10.98 24.47 -14.47
N MET A 17 9.91 25.19 -14.84
CA MET A 17 8.61 25.07 -14.18
C MET A 17 7.98 23.70 -14.40
N LEU A 18 8.04 23.16 -15.62
CA LEU A 18 7.53 21.84 -15.94
C LEU A 18 8.27 20.73 -15.18
N LEU A 19 9.60 20.81 -15.08
CA LEU A 19 10.38 19.86 -14.27
C LEU A 19 9.97 19.86 -12.80
N GLY A 20 9.74 21.05 -12.22
CA GLY A 20 9.29 21.17 -10.83
C GLY A 20 7.91 20.53 -10.61
N PHE A 21 7.00 20.71 -11.57
CA PHE A 21 5.66 20.13 -11.53
C PHE A 21 5.68 18.61 -11.64
N ASP A 22 6.48 18.04 -12.54
CA ASP A 22 6.61 16.59 -12.70
C ASP A 22 7.14 15.91 -11.44
N ALA A 23 8.14 16.50 -10.78
CA ALA A 23 8.66 15.99 -9.51
C ALA A 23 7.58 15.93 -8.40
N MET A 24 6.71 16.95 -8.36
CA MET A 24 5.59 17.00 -7.42
C MET A 24 4.55 15.92 -7.73
N GLN A 25 4.18 15.76 -9.01
CA GLN A 25 3.22 14.74 -9.44
C GLN A 25 3.68 13.33 -9.09
N VAL A 26 4.95 12.99 -9.32
CA VAL A 26 5.52 11.67 -8.98
C VAL A 26 5.44 11.41 -7.48
N THR A 27 5.79 12.40 -6.66
CA THR A 27 5.75 12.27 -5.20
C THR A 27 4.31 12.11 -4.70
N ALA A 28 3.36 12.86 -5.28
CA ALA A 28 1.95 12.74 -4.94
C ALA A 28 1.39 11.35 -5.30
N LEU A 29 1.73 10.83 -6.47
CA LEU A 29 1.34 9.48 -6.91
C LEU A 29 1.91 8.39 -5.99
N GLN A 30 3.17 8.51 -5.58
CA GLN A 30 3.78 7.55 -4.65
C GLN A 30 3.05 7.54 -3.30
N LYS A 31 2.70 8.70 -2.77
CA LYS A 31 1.93 8.82 -1.52
C LYS A 31 0.51 8.26 -1.68
N ALA A 32 -0.16 8.58 -2.79
CA ALA A 32 -1.49 8.06 -3.08
C ALA A 32 -1.49 6.53 -3.19
N LYS A 33 -0.48 5.95 -3.84
CA LYS A 33 -0.30 4.49 -3.94
C LYS A 33 -0.10 3.83 -2.58
N ALA A 34 0.73 4.42 -1.71
CA ALA A 34 0.93 3.92 -0.35
C ALA A 34 -0.36 3.98 0.48
N ALA A 35 -1.10 5.09 0.41
CA ALA A 35 -2.38 5.23 1.09
C ALA A 35 -3.45 4.26 0.54
N TYR A 36 -3.45 4.03 -0.77
CA TYR A 36 -4.32 3.05 -1.42
C TYR A 36 -4.07 1.63 -0.89
N TYR A 37 -2.82 1.17 -0.87
CA TYR A 37 -2.50 -0.16 -0.34
C TYR A 37 -2.83 -0.29 1.13
N PHE A 38 -2.59 0.74 1.92
CA PHE A 38 -3.00 0.75 3.33
C PHE A 38 -4.51 0.61 3.48
N SER A 39 -5.30 1.39 2.72
CA SER A 39 -6.77 1.31 2.75
C SER A 39 -7.28 -0.08 2.37
N VAL A 40 -6.71 -0.68 1.32
CA VAL A 40 -7.06 -2.04 0.89
C VAL A 40 -6.67 -3.07 1.95
N ALA A 41 -5.48 -2.95 2.54
CA ALA A 41 -5.01 -3.86 3.58
C ALA A 41 -5.88 -3.79 4.85
N THR A 42 -6.29 -2.59 5.27
CA THR A 42 -7.24 -2.41 6.37
C THR A 42 -8.59 -3.06 6.06
N GLN A 43 -9.12 -2.85 4.85
CA GLN A 43 -10.38 -3.47 4.45
C GLN A 43 -10.29 -5.00 4.44
N GLN A 44 -9.19 -5.56 3.93
CA GLN A 44 -8.96 -7.01 3.94
C GLN A 44 -8.82 -7.58 5.35
N LEU A 45 -8.22 -6.83 6.28
CA LEU A 45 -8.15 -7.19 7.69
C LEU A 45 -9.53 -7.14 8.35
N ASP A 46 -10.31 -6.08 8.13
CA ASP A 46 -11.63 -5.94 8.74
C ASP A 46 -12.57 -7.06 8.30
N VAL A 47 -12.56 -7.39 7.00
CA VAL A 47 -13.34 -8.52 6.46
C VAL A 47 -12.91 -9.84 7.08
N MET A 48 -11.60 -10.08 7.23
CA MET A 48 -11.10 -11.33 7.79
C MET A 48 -11.36 -11.44 9.30
N THR A 49 -11.17 -10.35 10.05
CA THR A 49 -11.44 -10.32 11.49
C THR A 49 -12.92 -10.56 11.78
N GLU A 50 -13.83 -9.95 11.01
CA GLU A 50 -15.27 -10.21 11.13
C GLU A 50 -15.61 -11.66 10.78
N ARG A 51 -15.00 -12.21 9.72
CA ARG A 51 -15.18 -13.62 9.35
C ARG A 51 -14.70 -14.56 10.45
N LEU A 52 -13.59 -14.27 11.11
CA LEU A 52 -13.07 -15.07 12.23
C LEU A 52 -13.97 -14.98 13.46
N ARG A 53 -14.49 -13.78 13.77
CA ARG A 53 -15.48 -13.61 14.85
C ARG A 53 -16.76 -14.41 14.60
N ALA A 54 -17.20 -14.49 13.35
CA ALA A 54 -18.40 -15.24 12.96
C ALA A 54 -18.18 -16.77 12.95
N LEU A 55 -16.99 -17.24 12.52
CA LEU A 55 -16.67 -18.67 12.44
C LEU A 55 -16.23 -19.27 13.79
N GLY A 56 -15.68 -18.45 14.70
CA GLY A 56 -15.16 -18.90 15.98
C GLY A 56 -13.83 -19.67 15.86
N ASP A 57 -13.50 -20.46 16.90
CA ASP A 57 -12.27 -21.25 17.04
C ASP A 57 -12.29 -22.55 16.20
N GLY A 58 -12.76 -22.44 14.96
CA GLY A 58 -12.79 -23.53 13.99
C GLY A 58 -11.49 -23.64 13.19
N ASN A 59 -11.39 -24.68 12.36
CA ASN A 59 -10.31 -24.80 11.39
C ASN A 59 -10.44 -23.71 10.30
N ASN A 60 -9.70 -22.61 10.49
CA ASN A 60 -9.74 -21.44 9.62
C ASN A 60 -8.78 -21.54 8.41
N ASN A 61 -8.18 -22.70 8.16
CA ASN A 61 -7.18 -22.89 7.11
C ASN A 61 -7.75 -22.62 5.70
N ASP A 62 -8.96 -23.09 5.41
CA ASP A 62 -9.60 -22.86 4.10
C ASP A 62 -9.93 -21.38 3.90
N ALA A 63 -10.38 -20.70 4.96
CA ALA A 63 -10.64 -19.26 4.95
C ALA A 63 -9.36 -18.45 4.75
N LEU A 64 -8.27 -18.85 5.41
CA LEU A 64 -6.94 -18.24 5.28
C LEU A 64 -6.36 -18.42 3.87
N GLN A 65 -6.49 -19.60 3.28
CA GLN A 65 -6.04 -19.85 1.91
C GLN A 65 -6.80 -18.98 0.90
N ALA A 66 -8.13 -18.94 1.01
CA ALA A 66 -8.97 -18.10 0.15
C ALA A 66 -8.66 -16.60 0.32
N TRP A 67 -8.47 -16.14 1.57
CA TRP A 67 -8.09 -14.77 1.87
C TRP A 67 -6.71 -14.41 1.30
N ASN A 68 -5.74 -15.32 1.39
CA ASN A 68 -4.42 -15.11 0.80
C ASN A 68 -4.44 -15.06 -0.73
N GLN A 69 -5.30 -15.85 -1.38
CA GLN A 69 -5.52 -15.74 -2.83
C GLN A 69 -6.07 -14.35 -3.20
N GLN A 70 -7.00 -13.81 -2.40
CA GLN A 70 -7.54 -12.47 -2.62
C GLN A 70 -6.47 -11.40 -2.39
N ASN A 71 -5.70 -11.51 -1.30
CA ASN A 71 -4.64 -10.56 -0.96
C ASN A 71 -3.59 -10.46 -2.07
N GLN A 72 -3.23 -11.57 -2.72
CA GLN A 72 -2.29 -11.56 -3.85
C GLN A 72 -2.82 -10.83 -5.10
N GLN A 73 -4.15 -10.72 -5.25
CA GLN A 73 -4.76 -10.01 -6.38
C GLN A 73 -4.85 -8.50 -6.15
N VAL A 74 -5.00 -8.07 -4.89
CA VAL A 74 -5.28 -6.67 -4.55
C VAL A 74 -4.08 -5.93 -3.95
N LEU A 75 -3.11 -6.67 -3.40
CA LEU A 75 -1.89 -6.13 -2.80
C LEU A 75 -0.64 -6.71 -3.50
N PRO A 76 0.41 -5.90 -3.69
CA PRO A 76 1.66 -6.40 -4.27
C PRO A 76 2.26 -7.44 -3.34
N GLN A 77 2.46 -8.68 -3.78
CA GLN A 77 2.98 -9.76 -2.94
C GLN A 77 2.18 -9.89 -1.62
N GLY A 78 0.87 -9.67 -1.67
CA GLY A 78 0.01 -9.65 -0.50
C GLY A 78 -0.20 -11.02 0.10
N TRP A 79 -0.03 -11.15 1.42
CA TRP A 79 -0.33 -12.37 2.17
C TRP A 79 -0.65 -12.02 3.61
N GLY A 80 -1.18 -12.97 4.36
CA GLY A 80 -1.50 -12.80 5.76
C GLY A 80 -1.44 -14.11 6.54
N THR A 81 -1.43 -13.96 7.86
CA THR A 81 -1.32 -15.04 8.83
C THR A 81 -2.28 -14.78 9.99
N ILE A 82 -2.65 -15.86 10.67
CA ILE A 82 -3.49 -15.82 11.87
C ILE A 82 -2.72 -16.58 12.94
N GLN A 83 -2.27 -15.87 13.97
CA GLN A 83 -1.50 -16.46 15.06
C GLN A 83 -2.00 -15.90 16.38
N ASP A 84 -2.32 -16.76 17.35
CA ASP A 84 -2.70 -16.39 18.72
C ASP A 84 -3.75 -15.26 18.79
N ASN A 85 -4.81 -15.39 17.98
CA ASN A 85 -5.91 -14.42 17.87
C ASN A 85 -5.48 -13.03 17.33
N VAL A 86 -4.34 -12.97 16.64
CA VAL A 86 -3.85 -11.81 15.89
C VAL A 86 -3.92 -12.13 14.40
N VAL A 87 -4.62 -11.29 13.64
CA VAL A 87 -4.59 -11.32 12.19
C VAL A 87 -3.55 -10.33 11.72
N SER A 88 -2.61 -10.80 10.91
CA SER A 88 -1.62 -9.93 10.29
C SER A 88 -1.70 -10.03 8.78
N ILE A 89 -1.61 -8.89 8.10
CA ILE A 89 -1.50 -8.78 6.64
C ILE A 89 -0.20 -8.07 6.29
N PHE A 90 0.40 -8.48 5.18
CA PHE A 90 1.68 -8.02 4.68
C PHE A 90 1.57 -7.73 3.18
N TRP A 91 2.32 -6.74 2.71
CA TRP A 91 2.47 -6.46 1.29
C TRP A 91 3.86 -5.90 0.96
N GLY A 92 4.22 -6.02 -0.31
CA GLY A 92 5.54 -5.69 -0.83
C GLY A 92 6.60 -6.65 -0.30
N GLN A 93 7.81 -6.13 -0.10
CA GLN A 93 8.96 -6.93 0.36
C GLN A 93 9.00 -7.12 1.89
N MET A 94 7.89 -6.90 2.58
CA MET A 94 7.84 -6.99 4.04
C MET A 94 7.78 -8.46 4.47
N THR A 95 8.64 -8.85 5.40
CA THR A 95 8.65 -10.19 5.99
C THR A 95 7.95 -10.20 7.35
N GLU A 96 7.50 -11.37 7.80
CA GLU A 96 6.83 -11.57 9.09
C GLU A 96 7.64 -10.97 10.26
N GLN A 97 8.95 -11.19 10.24
CA GLN A 97 9.88 -10.75 11.29
C GLN A 97 9.99 -9.22 11.40
N GLN A 98 9.71 -8.50 10.32
CA GLN A 98 9.80 -7.03 10.28
C GLN A 98 8.51 -6.36 10.80
N CYS A 99 7.45 -7.13 11.03
CA CYS A 99 6.17 -6.61 11.47
C CYS A 99 6.03 -6.47 12.99
N SER A 100 7.01 -5.85 13.63
CA SER A 100 6.92 -5.52 15.06
C SER A 100 6.01 -4.31 15.32
N LYS A 101 5.76 -3.49 14.28
CA LYS A 101 4.90 -2.30 14.32
C LYS A 101 4.18 -2.15 12.98
N ASN A 102 2.97 -1.60 13.01
CA ASN A 102 2.21 -1.26 11.81
C ASN A 102 2.99 -0.27 10.96
N THR A 103 3.19 -0.61 9.69
CA THR A 103 3.98 0.19 8.75
C THR A 103 3.18 0.43 7.48
N VAL A 104 3.27 1.67 6.96
CA VAL A 104 2.52 2.12 5.80
C VAL A 104 3.48 2.63 4.74
N GLY A 105 3.34 2.14 3.52
CA GLY A 105 4.25 2.45 2.43
C GLY A 105 3.99 1.60 1.20
N GLN A 106 4.95 1.58 0.28
CA GLN A 106 4.93 0.66 -0.87
C GLN A 106 5.03 -0.81 -0.44
N SER A 107 5.71 -1.05 0.69
CA SER A 107 5.67 -2.28 1.47
C SER A 107 5.24 -1.94 2.89
N GLY A 108 4.55 -2.85 3.54
CA GLY A 108 4.11 -2.64 4.91
C GLY A 108 3.44 -3.86 5.48
N CYS A 109 3.02 -3.71 6.73
CA CYS A 109 2.27 -4.71 7.42
C CYS A 109 1.30 -4.07 8.41
N LEU A 110 0.20 -4.77 8.68
CA LEU A 110 -0.77 -4.39 9.68
C LEU A 110 -1.14 -5.63 10.48
N SER A 111 -1.16 -5.49 11.80
CA SER A 111 -1.63 -6.53 12.71
C SER A 111 -2.71 -5.99 13.63
N ILE A 112 -3.76 -6.80 13.80
CA ILE A 112 -4.90 -6.47 14.67
C ILE A 112 -5.21 -7.71 15.51
N LYS A 113 -5.43 -7.48 16.81
CA LYS A 113 -5.92 -8.49 17.73
C LYS A 113 -7.45 -8.57 17.64
N ILE A 114 -7.97 -9.78 17.43
CA ILE A 114 -9.41 -10.05 17.26
C ILE A 114 -10.17 -9.90 18.56
#